data_AF-A0A257VF42-F1
#
_entry.id   AF-A0A257VF42-F1
#
_cell.length_a   1.000
_cell.length_b   1.000
_cell.length_c   1.000
_cell.angle_alpha   90.00
_cell.angle_beta   90.00
_cell.angle_gamma   90.00
#
_symmetry.space_group_name_H-M   'P 1'
#
loop_
_entity.id
_entity.type
_entity.pdbx_description
1 polymer ?
#
loop_
_entity_poly.entity_id
_entity_poly.type
_entity_poly.pdbx_seq_one_letter_code
_entity_poly.pdbx_strand_id
1 'polypeptide(L)'
;MSRLLVVEDDSSVRSNIVTCLELEGFTVDAVGSTREALARLAQEHYPIVLSDIYLDERTGLDVLRAARENNPSCAVILMSG
;
A
#
# COMPACT_ATOMS: atom_id res chain seq x y z
N MET A 1 -4.07 10.69 13.46
CA MET A 1 -3.69 10.61 12.04
C MET A 1 -3.43 9.15 11.74
N SER A 2 -4.22 8.51 10.87
CA SER A 2 -3.98 7.12 10.47
C SER A 2 -2.97 7.10 9.32
N ARG A 3 -1.95 6.25 9.42
CA ARG A 3 -0.90 6.11 8.41
C ARG A 3 -1.29 5.01 7.42
N LEU A 4 -1.11 5.25 6.12
CA LEU A 4 -1.44 4.31 5.05
C LEU A 4 -0.20 3.97 4.23
N LEU A 5 -0.16 2.74 3.73
CA LEU A 5 0.78 2.34 2.69
C LEU A 5 0.05 2.25 1.35
N VAL A 6 0.56 2.95 0.34
CA VAL A 6 0.09 2.89 -1.05
C VAL A 6 1.13 2.17 -1.90
N VAL A 7 0.70 1.16 -2.67
CA VAL A 7 1.53 0.38 -3.58
C VAL A 7 0.93 0.47 -4.98
N GLU A 8 1.64 1.16 -5.87
CA GLU A 8 1.18 1.51 -7.22
C GLU A 8 2.42 1.73 -8.08
N ASP A 9 2.56 1.06 -9.23
CA ASP A 9 3.76 1.14 -10.06
C ASP A 9 3.77 2.40 -10.93
N ASP A 10 2.61 2.85 -11.42
CA ASP A 10 2.51 4.09 -12.19
C ASP A 10 2.68 5.32 -11.27
N SER A 11 3.77 6.05 -11.49
CA SER A 11 4.09 7.23 -10.67
C SER A 11 3.03 8.33 -10.70
N SER A 12 2.32 8.46 -11.82
CA SER A 12 1.27 9.48 -11.99
C SER A 12 0.03 9.09 -11.19
N VAL A 13 -0.40 7.82 -11.29
CA VAL A 13 -1.52 7.27 -10.51
C VAL A 13 -1.19 7.34 -9.02
N ARG A 14 0.01 6.90 -8.62
CA ARG A 14 0.49 6.95 -7.24
C ARG A 14 0.44 8.35 -6.66
N SER A 15 0.92 9.35 -7.41
CA SER A 15 0.94 10.75 -6.96
C SER A 15 -0.47 11.33 -6.78
N ASN A 16 -1.40 10.97 -7.67
CA ASN A 16 -2.81 11.38 -7.55
C ASN A 16 -3.46 10.79 -6.30
N ILE A 17 -3.24 9.49 -6.04
CA ILE A 17 -3.77 8.80 -4.86
C ILE A 17 -3.22 9.42 -3.58
N VAL A 18 -1.90 9.63 -3.51
CA VAL A 18 -1.24 10.27 -2.35
C VAL A 18 -1.85 11.63 -2.09
N THR A 19 -1.95 12.48 -3.11
CA THR A 19 -2.49 13.84 -2.98
C THR A 19 -3.93 13.81 -2.44
N CYS A 20 -4.79 12.94 -2.98
CA CYS A 20 -6.17 12.82 -2.52
C CYS A 20 -6.25 12.38 -1.06
N LEU A 21 -5.48 11.36 -0.65
CA LEU A 21 -5.50 10.85 0.72
C LEU A 21 -4.92 11.85 1.73
N GLU A 22 -3.86 12.56 1.37
CA GLU A 22 -3.28 13.60 2.22
C GLU A 22 -4.24 14.78 2.42
N LEU A 23 -5.00 15.17 1.38
CA LEU A 23 -6.05 16.18 1.49
C LEU A 23 -7.17 15.77 2.47
N GLU A 24 -7.47 14.48 2.57
CA GLU A 24 -8.41 13.91 3.56
C GLU A 24 -7.79 13.76 4.96
N GLY A 25 -6.55 14.19 5.17
CA GLY A 25 -5.87 14.21 6.46
C GLY A 25 -5.17 12.91 6.85
N PHE A 26 -4.89 12.04 5.88
CA PHE A 26 -4.08 10.85 6.11
C PHE A 26 -2.58 11.13 5.98
N THR A 27 -1.77 10.31 6.64
CA THR A 27 -0.32 10.26 6.39
C THR A 27 -0.04 9.10 5.46
N VAL A 28 0.62 9.33 4.34
CA VAL A 28 0.78 8.31 3.30
C VAL A 28 2.25 7.99 3.07
N ASP A 29 2.62 6.72 3.18
CA ASP A 29 3.83 6.19 2.56
C ASP A 29 3.45 5.56 1.22
N ALA A 30 4.18 5.91 0.17
CA ALA A 30 3.94 5.38 -1.16
C ALA A 30 5.19 4.70 -1.73
N VAL A 31 5.01 3.54 -2.36
CA VAL A 31 6.06 2.73 -2.97
C VAL A 31 5.65 2.24 -4.35
N GLY A 32 6.63 1.94 -5.20
CA GLY A 32 6.40 1.62 -6.61
C GLY A 32 6.46 0.13 -6.96
N SER A 33 6.65 -0.76 -5.97
CA SER A 33 6.81 -2.19 -6.24
C SER A 33 6.43 -3.04 -5.04
N THR A 34 6.13 -4.32 -5.31
CA THR A 34 5.85 -5.32 -4.27
C THR A 34 7.03 -5.46 -3.30
N ARG A 35 8.26 -5.43 -3.83
CA ARG A 35 9.49 -5.56 -3.02
C ARG A 35 9.63 -4.44 -1.98
N GLU A 36 9.38 -3.20 -2.39
CA GLU A 36 9.44 -2.04 -1.49
C GLU A 36 8.31 -2.09 -0.46
N ALA A 37 7.11 -2.52 -0.86
CA ALA A 37 5.99 -2.70 0.06
C ALA A 37 6.31 -3.71 1.16
N LEU A 38 6.86 -4.87 0.80
CA LEU A 38 7.27 -5.90 1.76
C LEU A 38 8.36 -5.37 2.72
N ALA A 39 9.32 -4.60 2.21
CA ALA A 39 10.35 -3.99 3.04
C ALA A 39 9.76 -2.99 4.06
N ARG A 40 8.76 -2.20 3.65
CA ARG A 40 8.04 -1.28 4.55
C ARG A 40 7.21 -2.02 5.59
N LEU A 41 6.46 -3.04 5.19
CA LEU A 41 5.62 -3.85 6.08
C LEU A 41 6.45 -4.61 7.13
N ALA A 42 7.71 -4.95 6.82
CA ALA A 42 8.62 -5.57 7.78
C ALA A 42 9.18 -4.59 8.83
N GLN A 43 9.16 -3.28 8.55
CA GLN A 43 9.70 -2.24 9.43
C GLN A 43 8.62 -1.53 10.22
N GLU A 44 7.43 -1.39 9.65
CA GLU A 44 6.33 -0.61 10.20
C GLU A 44 4.99 -1.34 10.08
N HIS A 45 4.10 -1.09 11.04
CA HIS A 45 2.73 -1.58 11.00
C HIS A 45 1.80 -0.54 10.39
N TYR A 46 1.06 -0.94 9.37
CA TYR A 46 0.03 -0.11 8.75
C TYR A 46 -1.36 -0.59 9.16
N PRO A 47 -2.26 0.29 9.63
CA PRO A 47 -3.66 -0.05 9.83
C PRO A 47 -4.40 -0.25 8.50
N ILE A 48 -3.94 0.38 7.42
CA ILE A 48 -4.55 0.28 6.09
C ILE A 48 -3.45 0.20 5.02
N VAL A 49 -3.60 -0.73 4.08
CA VAL A 49 -2.77 -0.86 2.88
C VAL A 49 -3.66 -0.77 1.65
N LEU A 50 -3.31 0.10 0.72
CA LEU A 50 -3.93 0.24 -0.60
C LEU A 50 -2.92 -0.25 -1.64
N SER A 51 -3.26 -1.29 -2.41
CA SER A 51 -2.34 -1.89 -3.39
C SER A 51 -3.07 -2.14 -4.70
N ASP A 52 -2.45 -1.83 -5.83
CA ASP A 52 -2.87 -2.45 -7.09
C ASP A 52 -2.67 -3.98 -6.99
N ILE A 53 -3.59 -4.74 -7.59
CA ILE A 53 -3.52 -6.19 -7.70
C ILE A 53 -2.46 -6.61 -8.73
N TYR A 54 -2.22 -5.81 -9.77
CA TYR A 54 -1.27 -6.07 -10.86
C TYR A 54 -0.11 -5.06 -10.80
N LEU A 55 0.96 -5.39 -10.07
CA LEU A 55 2.13 -4.51 -9.89
C LEU A 55 3.35 -4.96 -10.69
N ASP A 56 3.70 -6.26 -10.64
CA ASP A 56 4.92 -6.81 -11.24
C ASP A 56 4.84 -8.35 -11.41
N GLU A 57 5.97 -9.08 -11.30
CA GLU A 57 6.02 -10.55 -11.26
C GLU A 57 5.31 -11.14 -10.02
N ARG A 58 5.12 -10.32 -8.97
CA ARG A 58 4.38 -10.65 -7.77
C ARG A 58 3.04 -9.91 -7.78
N THR A 59 2.07 -10.52 -7.11
CA THR A 59 0.70 -10.00 -7.10
C THR A 59 0.46 -9.18 -5.83
N GLY A 60 -0.51 -8.26 -5.87
CA GLY A 60 -0.98 -7.56 -4.66
C GLY A 60 -1.44 -8.50 -3.53
N LEU A 61 -1.64 -9.79 -3.82
CA LEU A 61 -1.89 -10.82 -2.80
C LEU A 61 -0.69 -11.08 -1.88
N ASP A 62 0.54 -10.92 -2.37
CA ASP A 62 1.73 -11.07 -1.53
C ASP A 62 1.83 -9.91 -0.52
N VAL A 63 1.48 -8.70 -0.96
CA VAL A 63 1.33 -7.53 -0.08
C VAL A 63 0.24 -7.77 0.95
N LEU A 64 -0.92 -8.29 0.52
CA LEU A 64 -2.02 -8.63 1.43
C LEU A 64 -1.61 -9.63 2.50
N ARG A 65 -0.92 -10.71 2.11
CA ARG A 65 -0.45 -11.75 3.04
C ARG A 65 0.51 -11.15 4.06
N ALA A 66 1.54 -10.45 3.60
CA ALA A 66 2.53 -9.82 4.48
C ALA A 66 1.90 -8.77 5.41
N ALA A 67 0.93 -7.98 4.93
CA ALA A 67 0.24 -7.00 5.74
C ALA A 67 -0.57 -7.65 6.87
N ARG A 68 -1.28 -8.74 6.57
CA ARG A 68 -2.07 -9.49 7.57
C ARG A 68 -1.20 -10.31 8.54
N GLU A 69 -0.06 -10.81 8.08
CA GLU A 69 0.92 -11.50 8.94
C GLU A 69 1.54 -10.54 9.96
N ASN A 70 1.90 -9.32 9.54
CA ASN A 70 2.44 -8.30 10.45
C ASN A 70 1.35 -7.68 11.34
N ASN A 71 0.15 -7.44 10.79
CA ASN A 71 -0.97 -6.89 11.53
C ASN A 71 -2.29 -7.57 11.11
N PRO A 72 -2.81 -8.52 11.92
CA PRO A 72 -4.06 -9.23 11.60
C PRO A 72 -5.28 -8.33 11.44
N SER A 73 -5.26 -7.12 12.02
CA SER A 73 -6.33 -6.12 11.92
C SER A 73 -6.14 -5.13 10.76
N CYS A 74 -5.08 -5.29 9.95
CA CYS A 74 -4.83 -4.45 8.80
C CYS A 74 -5.96 -4.58 7.77
N ALA A 75 -6.56 -3.44 7.40
CA ALA A 75 -7.47 -3.37 6.27
C ALA A 75 -6.67 -3.28 4.97
N VAL A 76 -6.75 -4.31 4.13
CA VAL A 76 -6.10 -4.32 2.82
C VAL A 76 -7.14 -4.09 1.73
N ILE A 77 -6.96 -3.04 0.95
CA ILE A 77 -7.80 -2.68 -0.19
C ILE A 77 -6.98 -2.98 -1.45
N LEU A 78 -7.49 -3.90 -2.28
CA LEU A 78 -6.91 -4.18 -3.58
C LEU A 78 -7.66 -3.38 -4.64
N MET A 79 -6.91 -2.65 -5.45
CA MET A 79 -7.42 -1.94 -6.62
C MET A 79 -7.14 -2.75 -7.87
N SER A 80 -8.00 -2.62 -8.87
CA SER A 80 -7.79 -3.15 -10.21
C SER A 80 -8.21 -2.09 -11.22
N GLY A 81 -7.40 -1.90 -12.26
CA GLY A 81 -7.74 -1.11 -13.44
C GLY A 81 -8.68 -1.81 -14.40
#